data_AF-A0A5B8UG97-F1
#
_entry.id   AF-A0A5B8UG97-F1
#
_cell.length_a   1.000
_cell.length_b   1.000
_cell.length_c   1.000
_cell.angle_alpha   90.00
_cell.angle_beta   90.00
_cell.angle_gamma   90.00
#
_symmetry.space_group_name_H-M   'P 1'
#
loop_
_entity.id
_entity.type
_entity.pdbx_description
1 polymer ?
#
loop_
_entity_poly.entity_id
_entity_poly.type
_entity_poly.pdbx_seq_one_letter_code
_entity_poly.pdbx_strand_id
1 'polypeptide(L)' 'MKTKSKLIASLKIWTVIYPSITLFLYLFAELLSPFPLYIRTLILTLVLVPWIVFAGVPLIDVIVRQLSVKNNK' A
#
# COMPACT_ATOMS: atom_id res chain seq x y z
N MET A 1 24.01 3.97 -2.21
CA MET A 1 23.06 3.76 -1.08
C MET A 1 23.23 2.36 -0.52
N LYS A 2 23.38 2.20 0.80
CA LYS A 2 23.59 0.88 1.45
C LYS A 2 22.38 -0.04 1.21
N THR A 3 22.61 -1.30 0.85
CA THR A 3 21.57 -2.32 0.53
C THR A 3 20.48 -2.41 1.60
N LYS A 4 20.85 -2.27 2.89
CA LYS A 4 19.91 -2.25 4.02
C LYS A 4 18.80 -1.20 3.88
N SER A 5 19.12 0.00 3.38
CA SER A 5 18.14 1.08 3.22
C SER A 5 17.12 0.76 2.11
N LYS A 6 17.57 0.15 1.02
CA LYS A 6 16.69 -0.29 -0.08
C LYS A 6 15.73 -1.39 0.38
N LEU A 7 16.22 -2.35 1.17
CA LEU A 7 15.44 -3.47 1.69
C LEU A 7 14.33 -3.00 2.65
N ILE A 8 14.66 -2.06 3.54
CA ILE A 8 13.65 -1.48 4.45
C ILE A 8 12.57 -0.73 3.65
N ALA A 9 12.97 0.06 2.64
CA ALA A 9 12.01 0.76 1.80
C ALA A 9 11.08 -0.21 1.05
N SER A 10 11.62 -1.28 0.46
CA SER A 10 10.82 -2.28 -0.24
C SER A 10 9.85 -3.01 0.70
N LEU A 11 10.27 -3.34 1.92
CA LEU A 11 9.39 -3.97 2.92
C LEU A 11 8.24 -3.04 3.33
N LYS A 12 8.52 -1.75 3.58
CA LYS A 12 7.47 -0.77 3.90
C LYS A 12 6.42 -0.72 2.80
N ILE A 13 6.87 -0.59 1.55
CA ILE A 13 5.98 -0.55 0.39
C ILE A 13 5.17 -1.86 0.28
N TRP A 14 5.81 -3.01 0.44
CA TRP A 14 5.13 -4.32 0.38
C TRP A 14 4.03 -4.47 1.44
N THR A 15 4.31 -4.07 2.68
CA THR A 15 3.33 -4.07 3.79
C THR A 15 2.12 -3.18 3.53
N VAL A 16 2.27 -2.15 2.70
CA VAL A 16 1.13 -1.30 2.28
C VAL A 16 0.38 -1.94 1.12
N ILE A 17 1.09 -2.42 0.10
CA ILE A 17 0.50 -2.88 -1.16
C ILE A 17 -0.45 -4.05 -0.93
N TYR A 18 0.02 -5.12 -0.30
CA TYR A 18 -0.75 -6.36 -0.23
C TYR A 18 -2.09 -6.18 0.52
N PRO A 19 -2.12 -5.59 1.74
CA PRO A 19 -3.37 -5.32 2.42
C PRO A 19 -4.26 -4.32 1.66
N SER A 20 -3.68 -3.32 0.99
CA SER A 20 -4.46 -2.36 0.20
C SER A 20 -5.13 -3.03 -0.99
N ILE A 21 -4.43 -3.92 -1.72
CA ILE A 21 -5.02 -4.66 -2.84
C ILE A 21 -6.16 -5.54 -2.32
N THR A 22 -5.94 -6.28 -1.24
CA THR A 22 -6.97 -7.14 -0.65
C THR A 22 -8.19 -6.33 -0.19
N LEU A 23 -7.97 -5.19 0.49
CA LEU A 23 -9.04 -4.31 0.94
C LEU A 23 -9.85 -3.75 -0.23
N PHE A 24 -9.17 -3.24 -1.26
CA PHE A 24 -9.85 -2.66 -2.42
C PHE A 24 -10.58 -3.71 -3.25
N LEU A 25 -10.00 -4.90 -3.42
CA LEU A 25 -10.72 -6.01 -4.04
C LEU A 25 -11.94 -6.41 -3.21
N TYR A 26 -11.81 -6.50 -1.89
CA TYR A 26 -12.95 -6.82 -1.02
C TYR A 26 -14.08 -5.79 -1.12
N LEU A 27 -13.74 -4.49 -1.20
CA LEU A 27 -14.73 -3.41 -1.26
C LEU A 27 -15.31 -3.18 -2.67
N PHE A 28 -14.52 -3.36 -3.73
CA PHE A 28 -14.90 -2.97 -5.09
C PHE A 28 -15.08 -4.15 -6.06
N ALA A 29 -14.83 -5.41 -5.66
CA ALA A 29 -14.93 -6.56 -6.57
C ALA A 29 -16.31 -6.69 -7.22
N GLU A 30 -17.39 -6.50 -6.45
CA GLU A 30 -18.76 -6.59 -6.97
C GLU A 30 -19.06 -5.46 -7.97
N LEU A 31 -18.67 -4.22 -7.64
CA LEU A 31 -18.82 -3.05 -8.52
C LEU A 31 -18.04 -3.20 -9.83
N LEU A 32 -16.87 -3.84 -9.77
CA LEU A 32 -16.00 -4.07 -10.92
C LEU A 32 -16.41 -5.31 -11.73
N SER A 33 -17.22 -6.21 -11.17
CA SER A 33 -17.63 -7.49 -11.78
C SER A 33 -18.29 -7.42 -13.17
N PRO A 34 -18.93 -6.32 -13.62
CA PRO A 34 -19.47 -6.24 -14.97
C PRO A 34 -18.42 -5.93 -16.05
N PHE A 35 -17.27 -5.35 -15.69
CA PHE A 35 -16.29 -4.88 -16.67
C PHE A 35 -15.36 -6.00 -17.15
N PRO A 36 -14.72 -5.91 -18.33
CA PRO A 36 -13.61 -6.79 -18.70
C PRO A 36 -12.41 -6.66 -17.75
N LEU A 37 -11.62 -7.72 -17.59
CA LEU A 37 -10.48 -7.77 -16.66
C LEU A 37 -9.52 -6.57 -16.79
N TYR A 38 -9.16 -6.19 -18.01
CA TYR A 38 -8.23 -5.07 -18.25
C TYR A 38 -8.79 -3.73 -17.77
N ILE A 39 -10.11 -3.50 -17.89
CA ILE A 39 -10.78 -2.29 -17.38
C ILE A 39 -10.84 -2.31 -15.86
N ARG A 40 -11.19 -3.46 -15.26
CA ARG A 40 -11.19 -3.61 -13.79
C ARG A 40 -9.83 -3.28 -13.21
N THR A 41 -8.78 -3.84 -13.80
CA THR A 41 -7.41 -3.63 -13.36
C THR A 41 -7.01 -2.16 -13.52
N LEU A 42 -7.37 -1.50 -14.62
CA LEU A 42 -7.11 -0.08 -14.82
C LEU A 42 -7.78 0.79 -13.75
N ILE A 43 -9.07 0.57 -13.48
CA ILE A 43 -9.81 1.32 -12.46
C ILE A 43 -9.19 1.06 -11.09
N LEU A 44 -8.91 -0.19 -10.76
CA LEU A 44 -8.31 -0.57 -9.48
C LEU A 44 -6.94 0.10 -9.29
N THR A 45 -6.06 0.09 -10.29
CA THR A 45 -4.72 0.70 -10.18
C THR A 45 -4.78 2.22 -10.14
N LEU A 46 -5.70 2.86 -10.86
CA LEU A 46 -5.90 4.32 -10.83
C LEU A 46 -6.26 4.82 -9.43
N VAL A 47 -6.96 4.03 -8.62
CA VAL A 47 -7.29 4.42 -7.24
C VAL A 47 -6.22 3.92 -6.27
N LEU A 48 -5.74 2.69 -6.44
CA LEU A 48 -4.82 2.04 -5.52
C LEU A 48 -3.44 2.72 -5.51
N VAL A 49 -2.92 3.16 -6.66
CA VAL A 49 -1.58 3.78 -6.73
C VAL A 49 -1.54 5.12 -5.99
N PRO A 50 -2.44 6.10 -6.23
CA PRO A 50 -2.50 7.31 -5.43
C PRO A 50 -2.71 7.02 -3.94
N TRP A 51 -3.56 6.05 -3.59
CA TRP A 51 -3.77 5.64 -2.20
C TRP A 51 -2.46 5.19 -1.53
N ILE A 52 -1.70 4.31 -2.18
CA ILE A 52 -0.43 3.81 -1.64
C ILE A 52 0.58 4.95 -1.49
N VAL A 53 0.71 5.81 -2.50
CA VAL A 53 1.74 6.87 -2.52
C VAL A 53 1.45 7.97 -1.51
N PHE A 54 0.19 8.44 -1.43
CA PHE A 54 -0.16 9.62 -0.65
C PHE A 54 -0.66 9.29 0.77
N ALA A 55 -1.20 8.09 0.99
CA ALA A 55 -1.72 7.70 2.30
C ALA A 55 -0.97 6.50 2.89
N GLY A 56 -0.89 5.39 2.15
CA GLY A 56 -0.39 4.12 2.68
C GLY A 56 1.08 4.16 3.13
N VAL A 57 1.99 4.60 2.26
CA VAL A 57 3.42 4.70 2.59
C VAL A 57 3.68 5.73 3.71
N PRO A 58 3.14 6.96 3.65
CA PRO A 58 3.27 7.92 4.74
C PRO A 58 2.75 7.41 6.10
N LEU A 59 1.64 6.67 6.10
CA LEU A 59 1.08 6.07 7.32
C LEU A 59 2.03 5.05 7.95
N ILE A 60 2.63 4.17 7.15
CA ILE A 60 3.64 3.22 7.65
C ILE A 60 4.87 3.95 8.18
N ASP A 61 5.30 5.04 7.53
CA ASP A 61 6.41 5.84 8.03
C ASP A 61 6.13 6.44 9.41
N VAL A 62 4.90 6.92 9.64
CA VAL A 62 4.46 7.42 10.95
C VAL A 62 4.47 6.30 12.00
N ILE A 63 3.90 5.13 11.69
CA ILE A 63 3.86 3.98 12.60
C ILE A 63 5.28 3.54 12.99
N VAL A 64 6.17 3.38 12.01
CA VAL A 64 7.56 2.98 12.26
C VAL A 64 8.29 4.01 13.11
N ARG A 65 8.07 5.31 12.88
CA ARG A 65 8.65 6.37 13.70
C ARG A 65 8.15 6.31 15.15
N GLN A 66 6.85 6.10 15.36
CA GLN A 66 6.26 6.00 16.70
C GLN A 66 6.81 4.79 17.48
N LEU A 67 6.92 3.63 16.82
CA LEU A 67 7.49 2.42 17.42
C LEU A 67 8.98 2.59 17.78
N SER A 68 9.76 3.26 16.92
CA SER A 68 11.17 3.56 17.20
C SER A 68 11.36 4.49 18.41
N VAL A 69 10.52 5.52 18.54
CA VAL A 69 10.55 6.45 19.68
C VAL A 69 10.21 5.75 20.99
N LYS A 70 9.27 4.80 20.97
CA LYS A 70 8.88 4.03 22.15
C LYS A 70 10.00 3.12 22.67
N ASN A 71 10.85 2.61 21.79
CA ASN A 71 11.91 1.66 22.16
C ASN A 71 13.17 2.33 22.76
N ASN A 72 13.19 3.67 22.81
CA ASN A 72 14.32 4.49 23.29
C ASN A 72 13.97 5.28 24.57
N LYS A 73 12.83 4.96 25.21
CA LYS A 73 12.41 5.40 26.54
C LYS A 73 12.28 4.19 27.45
#